data_AF-A0A117LIW9-F1
#
_entry.id   AF-A0A117LIW9-F1
#
_cell.length_a   1.000
_cell.length_b   1.000
_cell.length_c   1.000
_cell.angle_alpha   90.00
_cell.angle_beta   90.00
_cell.angle_gamma   90.00
#
_symmetry.space_group_name_H-M   'P 1'
#
loop_
_entity.id
_entity.type
_entity.pdbx_description
1 polymer ?
#
loop_
_entity_poly.entity_id
_entity_poly.type
_entity_poly.pdbx_seq_one_letter_code
_entity_poly.pdbx_strand_id
1 'polypeptide(L)'
;MNKKYKIVIVFLFIFLISFFFINLSVLNIGNQYIVENIEKIENTEVAIILGALVFDDRLSYIVMDRADTAIELYNNQKVNKILVSGDHGKKDYDEVNAIKNYLLEKGIPSDDIFLDHAGFDTYDSMYRAQYVFGINSAIICTQKFHLGRALYIARELGIDAYGIPADKRLYDKEIYNNTRELFARVKAWFDIKLKSLPKFLGEKIPITGNSQKSWDIKIIEDEFINNLVSSAIEQTKQSVTYDHSYFQIDYPNGDVPSNKGVCTDVIIRAYRSVGIDL
;
A
#
# COMPACT_ATOMS: atom_id res chain seq x y z
N MET A 1 -17.61 31.87 36.12
CA MET A 1 -17.44 31.20 34.80
C MET A 1 -18.81 30.81 34.25
N ASN A 2 -19.17 31.27 33.05
CA ASN A 2 -20.48 31.03 32.41
C ASN A 2 -20.78 29.52 32.31
N LYS A 3 -22.04 29.11 32.53
CA LYS A 3 -22.49 27.70 32.46
C LYS A 3 -22.08 27.03 31.13
N LYS A 4 -22.08 27.79 30.03
CA LYS A 4 -21.61 27.32 28.71
C LYS A 4 -20.13 26.90 28.72
N TYR A 5 -19.25 27.67 29.36
CA TYR A 5 -17.82 27.33 29.46
C TYR A 5 -17.59 26.09 30.33
N LYS A 6 -18.36 25.89 31.40
CA LYS A 6 -18.27 24.66 32.21
C LYS A 6 -18.58 23.42 31.38
N ILE A 7 -19.61 23.48 30.53
CA ILE A 7 -20.01 22.37 29.65
C ILE A 7 -18.89 22.07 28.64
N VAL A 8 -18.34 23.09 27.98
CA VAL A 8 -17.24 22.92 27.01
C VAL A 8 -16.01 22.28 27.67
N ILE A 9 -15.65 22.73 28.87
CA ILE A 9 -14.50 22.19 29.61
C ILE A 9 -14.72 20.71 29.96
N VAL A 10 -15.93 20.32 30.38
CA VAL A 10 -16.25 18.92 30.67
C VAL A 10 -16.14 18.05 29.42
N PHE A 11 -16.69 18.49 28.29
CA PHE A 11 -16.57 17.74 27.04
C PHE A 11 -15.12 17.63 26.54
N LEU A 12 -14.35 18.72 26.63
CA LEU A 12 -12.92 18.70 26.29
C LEU A 12 -12.15 17.74 27.20
N PHE A 13 -12.45 17.73 28.49
CA PHE A 13 -11.82 16.84 29.45
C PHE A 13 -12.13 15.36 29.15
N ILE A 14 -13.41 15.04 28.88
CA ILE A 14 -13.83 13.69 28.48
C ILE A 14 -13.12 13.28 27.18
N PHE A 15 -13.06 14.18 26.19
CA PHE A 15 -12.36 13.93 24.92
C PHE A 15 -10.88 13.61 25.14
N LEU A 16 -10.18 14.41 25.95
CA LEU A 16 -8.76 14.19 26.25
C LEU A 16 -8.53 12.88 27.02
N ILE A 17 -9.42 12.54 27.95
CA ILE A 17 -9.39 11.26 28.67
C ILE A 17 -9.55 10.10 27.69
N SER A 18 -10.58 10.13 26.84
CA SER A 18 -10.82 9.09 25.85
C SER A 18 -9.65 8.97 24.87
N PHE A 19 -9.11 10.09 24.39
CA PHE A 19 -7.94 10.14 23.52
C PHE A 19 -6.72 9.46 24.16
N PHE A 20 -6.48 9.74 25.45
CA PHE A 20 -5.39 9.12 26.22
C PHE A 20 -5.61 7.60 26.39
N PHE A 21 -6.80 7.18 26.80
CA PHE A 21 -7.11 5.76 27.01
C PHE A 21 -7.07 4.95 25.71
N ILE A 22 -7.52 5.51 24.58
CA ILE A 22 -7.40 4.85 23.27
C ILE A 22 -5.93 4.62 22.94
N ASN A 23 -5.10 5.67 23.05
CA ASN A 23 -3.65 5.57 22.82
C ASN A 23 -2.99 4.51 23.71
N LEU A 24 -3.38 4.46 24.99
CA LEU A 24 -2.87 3.48 25.95
C LEU A 24 -3.31 2.07 25.57
N SER A 25 -4.57 1.86 25.18
CA SER A 25 -5.08 0.53 24.79
C SER A 25 -4.34 -0.05 23.59
N VAL A 26 -4.11 0.76 22.55
CA VAL A 26 -3.37 0.36 21.35
C VAL A 26 -1.94 -0.05 21.70
N LEU A 27 -1.25 0.76 22.51
CA LEU A 27 0.11 0.42 22.95
C LEU A 27 0.15 -0.80 23.86
N ASN A 28 -0.79 -0.91 24.80
CA ASN A 28 -0.81 -2.02 25.75
C ASN A 28 -1.01 -3.36 25.04
N ILE A 29 -1.80 -3.40 23.97
CA ILE A 29 -1.96 -4.59 23.14
C ILE A 29 -0.72 -4.80 22.27
N GLY A 30 -0.33 -3.80 21.46
CA GLY A 30 0.74 -3.98 20.49
C GLY A 30 2.11 -4.25 21.11
N ASN A 31 2.46 -3.59 22.22
CA ASN A 31 3.77 -3.73 22.84
C ASN A 31 4.02 -5.10 23.47
N GLN A 32 2.97 -5.90 23.72
CA GLN A 32 3.11 -7.27 24.22
C GLN A 32 3.84 -8.19 23.24
N TYR A 33 3.82 -7.85 21.95
CA TYR A 33 4.35 -8.69 20.87
C TYR A 33 5.67 -8.15 20.28
N ILE A 34 6.27 -7.15 20.92
CA ILE A 34 7.59 -6.64 20.54
C ILE A 34 8.65 -7.55 21.15
N VAL A 35 9.55 -8.04 20.30
CA VAL A 35 10.70 -8.85 20.70
C VAL A 35 11.97 -8.06 20.35
N GLU A 36 12.83 -7.84 21.34
CA GLU A 36 14.04 -7.00 21.16
C GLU A 36 15.21 -7.78 20.52
N ASN A 37 15.19 -9.13 20.57
CA ASN A 37 16.26 -9.97 20.02
C ASN A 37 15.68 -11.01 19.04
N ILE A 38 16.20 -10.99 17.82
CA ILE A 38 15.86 -11.92 16.73
C ILE A 38 16.04 -13.38 17.14
N GLU A 39 17.04 -13.74 17.93
CA GLU A 39 17.25 -15.13 18.35
C GLU A 39 16.05 -15.70 19.13
N LYS A 40 15.39 -14.84 19.92
CA LYS A 40 14.25 -15.18 20.78
C LYS A 40 12.90 -15.12 20.07
N ILE A 41 12.84 -14.60 18.85
CA ILE A 41 11.59 -14.53 18.11
C ILE A 41 11.20 -15.91 17.61
N GLU A 42 9.91 -16.22 17.69
CA GLU A 42 9.35 -17.43 17.09
C GLU A 42 9.43 -17.32 15.56
N ASN A 43 9.61 -18.47 14.90
CA ASN A 43 9.63 -18.52 13.45
C ASN A 43 8.22 -18.31 12.91
N THR A 44 8.09 -17.54 11.82
CA THR A 44 6.82 -17.28 11.15
C THR A 44 6.96 -17.48 9.65
N GLU A 45 5.85 -17.39 8.90
CA GLU A 45 5.90 -17.61 7.45
C GLU A 45 6.61 -16.47 6.71
N VAL A 46 6.43 -15.22 7.16
CA VAL A 46 6.79 -14.03 6.39
C VAL A 46 7.26 -12.87 7.26
N ALA A 47 8.30 -12.17 6.80
CA ALA A 47 8.63 -10.84 7.32
C ALA A 47 7.87 -9.77 6.53
N ILE A 48 7.21 -8.85 7.22
CA ILE A 48 6.55 -7.70 6.60
C ILE A 48 7.41 -6.46 6.77
N ILE A 49 7.90 -5.92 5.66
CA ILE A 49 8.54 -4.60 5.60
C ILE A 49 7.45 -3.58 5.35
N LEU A 50 7.22 -2.71 6.34
CA LEU A 50 6.34 -1.56 6.15
C LEU A 50 7.07 -0.45 5.41
N GLY A 51 6.32 0.26 4.58
CA GLY A 51 6.83 1.38 3.82
C GLY A 51 7.21 2.63 4.63
N ALA A 52 8.18 3.37 4.13
CA ALA A 52 8.59 4.70 4.58
C ALA A 52 9.26 5.45 3.42
N LEU A 53 9.58 6.73 3.63
CA LEU A 53 10.14 7.59 2.57
C LEU A 53 11.33 6.93 1.84
N VAL A 54 11.31 6.94 0.51
CA VAL A 54 12.40 6.61 -0.41
C VAL A 54 12.82 7.88 -1.14
N PHE A 55 14.10 8.00 -1.48
CA PHE A 55 14.61 9.09 -2.31
C PHE A 55 14.79 8.57 -3.74
N ASP A 56 14.74 9.46 -4.73
CA ASP A 56 14.73 9.11 -6.18
C ASP A 56 15.82 8.11 -6.60
N ASP A 57 16.95 8.11 -5.89
CA ASP A 57 18.17 7.38 -6.19
C ASP A 57 18.64 6.47 -5.03
N ARG A 58 17.94 6.44 -3.88
CA ARG A 58 18.30 5.57 -2.75
C ARG A 58 17.17 5.36 -1.73
N LEU A 59 17.19 4.21 -1.07
CA LEU A 59 16.38 4.01 0.14
C LEU A 59 16.76 5.02 1.23
N SER A 60 15.76 5.55 1.95
CA SER A 60 16.08 6.24 3.20
C SER A 60 16.64 5.25 4.22
N TYR A 61 17.35 5.80 5.20
CA TYR A 61 17.89 4.99 6.29
C TYR A 61 16.81 4.23 7.08
N ILE A 62 15.62 4.82 7.25
CA ILE A 62 14.50 4.16 7.91
C ILE A 62 14.10 2.89 7.15
N VAL A 63 13.96 2.97 5.82
CA VAL A 63 13.54 1.84 4.98
C VAL A 63 14.66 0.81 4.86
N MET A 64 15.90 1.27 4.69
CA MET A 64 17.07 0.41 4.63
C MET A 64 17.21 -0.43 5.90
N ASP A 65 17.05 0.16 7.08
CA ASP A 65 17.17 -0.60 8.33
C ASP A 65 16.04 -1.64 8.49
N ARG A 66 14.83 -1.35 7.99
CA ARG A 66 13.72 -2.32 7.94
C ARG A 66 14.04 -3.49 7.01
N ALA A 67 14.57 -3.20 5.83
CA ALA A 67 14.97 -4.20 4.87
C ALA A 67 16.12 -5.06 5.42
N ASP A 68 17.13 -4.45 6.04
CA ASP A 68 18.24 -5.15 6.67
C ASP A 68 17.76 -6.05 7.81
N THR A 69 16.80 -5.63 8.62
CA THR A 69 16.19 -6.48 9.65
C THR A 69 15.42 -7.66 9.04
N ALA A 70 14.69 -7.46 7.94
CA ALA A 70 14.01 -8.55 7.24
C ALA A 70 14.99 -9.56 6.62
N ILE A 71 16.09 -9.07 6.03
CA ILE A 71 17.19 -9.90 5.51
C ILE A 71 17.81 -10.72 6.63
N GLU A 72 18.04 -10.11 7.80
CA GLU A 72 18.58 -10.79 8.97
C GLU A 72 17.65 -11.91 9.45
N LEU A 73 16.34 -11.65 9.53
CA LEU A 73 15.34 -12.68 9.86
C LEU A 73 15.34 -13.82 8.84
N TYR A 74 15.41 -13.50 7.55
CA TYR A 74 15.43 -14.48 6.47
C TYR A 74 16.68 -15.36 6.53
N ASN A 75 17.86 -14.76 6.66
CA ASN A 75 19.14 -15.48 6.74
C ASN A 75 19.25 -16.35 7.99
N ASN A 76 18.60 -15.95 9.09
CA ASN A 76 18.50 -16.75 10.31
C ASN A 76 17.33 -17.75 10.31
N GLN A 77 16.68 -17.97 9.16
CA GLN A 77 15.57 -18.93 8.99
C GLN A 77 14.40 -18.67 9.95
N LYS A 78 14.21 -17.41 10.36
CA LYS A 78 13.06 -16.98 11.18
C LYS A 78 11.81 -16.74 10.32
N VAL A 79 12.00 -16.49 9.03
CA VAL A 79 10.94 -16.34 8.03
C VAL A 79 11.34 -17.04 6.74
N ASN A 80 10.35 -17.44 5.94
CA ASN A 80 10.58 -18.07 4.63
C ASN A 80 10.38 -17.11 3.46
N LYS A 81 9.61 -16.04 3.68
CA LYS A 81 9.21 -15.07 2.64
C LYS A 81 9.33 -13.65 3.19
N ILE A 82 9.37 -12.67 2.31
CA ILE A 82 9.33 -11.24 2.64
C ILE A 82 8.19 -10.60 1.86
N LEU A 83 7.28 -9.90 2.56
CA LEU A 83 6.29 -9.02 1.96
C LEU A 83 6.77 -7.58 2.13
N VAL A 84 6.89 -6.84 1.03
CA VAL A 84 7.14 -5.40 1.02
C VAL A 84 5.81 -4.69 0.79
N SER A 85 5.32 -3.93 1.77
CA SER A 85 4.05 -3.20 1.65
C SER A 85 4.27 -1.69 1.76
N GLY A 86 3.86 -0.98 0.71
CA GLY A 86 4.02 0.47 0.59
C GLY A 86 3.06 1.09 -0.44
N ASP A 87 3.25 2.37 -0.68
CA ASP A 87 2.39 3.18 -1.54
C ASP A 87 3.01 3.41 -2.94
N HIS A 88 2.23 3.14 -3.99
CA HIS A 88 2.51 3.43 -5.41
C HIS A 88 1.69 4.60 -5.98
N GLY A 89 1.09 5.43 -5.12
CA GLY A 89 0.09 6.43 -5.48
C GLY A 89 0.60 7.61 -6.31
N LYS A 90 1.91 7.71 -6.60
CA LYS A 90 2.49 8.72 -7.49
C LYS A 90 3.31 8.06 -8.61
N LYS A 91 3.11 8.53 -9.84
CA LYS A 91 3.73 8.01 -11.08
C LYS A 91 5.26 7.90 -11.04
N ASP A 92 5.93 8.73 -10.23
CA ASP A 92 7.39 8.82 -10.17
C ASP A 92 7.98 8.31 -8.84
N TYR A 93 7.18 7.65 -7.99
CA TYR A 93 7.62 7.20 -6.67
C TYR A 93 7.44 5.69 -6.53
N ASP A 94 8.54 4.96 -6.62
CA ASP A 94 8.55 3.50 -6.68
C ASP A 94 9.25 2.87 -5.47
N GLU A 95 8.69 3.13 -4.30
CA GLU A 95 9.25 2.68 -3.03
C GLU A 95 9.34 1.15 -2.93
N VAL A 96 8.26 0.45 -3.28
CA VAL A 96 8.19 -1.02 -3.17
C VAL A 96 9.18 -1.69 -4.13
N ASN A 97 9.34 -1.20 -5.37
CA ASN A 97 10.37 -1.78 -6.25
C ASN A 97 11.79 -1.37 -5.82
N ALA A 98 12.00 -0.19 -5.24
CA ALA A 98 13.30 0.17 -4.68
C ALA A 98 13.72 -0.79 -3.56
N ILE A 99 12.79 -1.15 -2.65
CA ILE A 99 13.05 -2.14 -1.60
C ILE A 99 13.26 -3.54 -2.21
N LYS A 100 12.43 -3.94 -3.18
CA LYS A 100 12.62 -5.20 -3.90
C LYS A 100 14.02 -5.32 -4.49
N ASN A 101 14.47 -4.30 -5.22
CA ASN A 101 15.78 -4.30 -5.87
C ASN A 101 16.89 -4.41 -4.81
N TYR A 102 16.74 -3.69 -3.69
CA TYR A 102 17.66 -3.81 -2.56
C TYR A 102 17.72 -5.23 -1.99
N LEU A 103 16.58 -5.90 -1.80
CA LEU A 103 16.51 -7.29 -1.33
C LEU A 103 17.18 -8.27 -2.32
N LEU A 104 16.94 -8.09 -3.62
CA LEU A 104 17.56 -8.89 -4.69
C LEU A 104 19.09 -8.71 -4.70
N GLU A 105 19.58 -7.46 -4.60
CA GLU A 105 21.01 -7.15 -4.49
C GLU A 105 21.67 -7.80 -3.26
N LYS A 106 20.90 -7.97 -2.18
CA LYS A 106 21.35 -8.65 -0.96
C LYS A 106 21.22 -10.17 -1.01
N GLY A 107 20.79 -10.72 -2.14
CA GLY A 107 20.76 -12.16 -2.39
C GLY A 107 19.48 -12.87 -1.95
N ILE A 108 18.41 -12.14 -1.61
CA ILE A 108 17.11 -12.76 -1.37
C ILE A 108 16.55 -13.25 -2.72
N PRO A 109 16.13 -14.52 -2.85
CA PRO A 109 15.58 -15.04 -4.10
C PRO A 109 14.29 -14.31 -4.51
N SER A 110 14.08 -14.11 -5.80
CA SER A 110 12.89 -13.44 -6.32
C SER A 110 11.58 -14.14 -5.91
N ASP A 111 11.61 -15.47 -5.84
CA ASP A 111 10.47 -16.33 -5.50
C ASP A 111 10.01 -16.13 -4.04
N ASP A 112 10.83 -15.47 -3.23
CA ASP A 112 10.60 -15.25 -1.81
C ASP A 112 10.20 -13.80 -1.47
N ILE A 113 10.17 -12.89 -2.46
CA ILE A 113 9.84 -11.48 -2.27
C ILE A 113 8.46 -11.19 -2.89
N PHE A 114 7.49 -10.82 -2.07
CA PHE A 114 6.16 -10.38 -2.50
C PHE A 114 6.02 -8.87 -2.35
N LEU A 115 5.27 -8.24 -3.24
CA LEU A 115 5.07 -6.79 -3.27
C LEU A 115 3.59 -6.44 -3.06
N ASP A 116 3.37 -5.44 -2.21
CA ASP A 116 2.07 -4.84 -1.99
C ASP A 116 2.14 -3.34 -2.27
N HIS A 117 1.64 -2.95 -3.44
CA HIS A 117 1.63 -1.60 -3.99
C HIS A 117 0.47 -0.73 -3.48
N ALA A 118 -0.41 -1.28 -2.66
CA ALA A 118 -1.63 -0.62 -2.17
C ALA A 118 -1.66 -0.51 -0.63
N GLY A 119 -0.48 -0.49 0.00
CA GLY A 119 -0.31 -0.24 1.44
C GLY A 119 -0.19 1.26 1.74
N PHE A 120 -1.25 2.04 1.52
CA PHE A 120 -1.23 3.52 1.68
C PHE A 120 -1.06 3.96 3.13
N ASP A 121 -1.53 3.15 4.06
CA ASP A 121 -1.21 3.28 5.48
C ASP A 121 -1.07 1.91 6.13
N THR A 122 -0.71 1.89 7.42
CA THR A 122 -0.47 0.63 8.14
C THR A 122 -1.73 -0.23 8.28
N TYR A 123 -2.92 0.37 8.28
CA TYR A 123 -4.16 -0.40 8.28
C TYR A 123 -4.31 -1.13 6.96
N ASP A 124 -4.14 -0.41 5.84
CA ASP A 124 -4.17 -0.99 4.51
C ASP A 124 -3.13 -2.10 4.36
N SER A 125 -1.88 -1.87 4.78
CA SER A 125 -0.82 -2.90 4.73
C SER A 125 -1.20 -4.18 5.48
N MET A 126 -1.70 -4.07 6.72
CA MET A 126 -2.04 -5.25 7.52
C MET A 126 -3.32 -5.93 7.05
N TYR A 127 -4.32 -5.16 6.62
CA TYR A 127 -5.54 -5.71 6.05
C TYR A 127 -5.22 -6.51 4.79
N ARG A 128 -4.42 -5.93 3.90
CA ARG A 128 -4.04 -6.58 2.65
C ARG A 128 -3.12 -7.77 2.89
N ALA A 129 -2.17 -7.68 3.83
CA ALA A 129 -1.37 -8.83 4.26
C ALA A 129 -2.27 -10.05 4.60
N GLN A 130 -3.32 -9.84 5.40
CA GLN A 130 -4.26 -10.90 5.75
C GLN A 130 -5.13 -11.33 4.56
N TYR A 131 -5.76 -10.38 3.87
CA TYR A 131 -6.82 -10.68 2.90
C TYR A 131 -6.29 -11.09 1.52
N VAL A 132 -5.31 -10.34 1.01
CA VAL A 132 -4.72 -10.52 -0.32
C VAL A 132 -3.68 -11.61 -0.30
N PHE A 133 -2.76 -11.52 0.66
CA PHE A 133 -1.62 -12.43 0.75
C PHE A 133 -1.89 -13.65 1.63
N GLY A 134 -3.04 -13.71 2.32
CA GLY A 134 -3.42 -14.87 3.13
C GLY A 134 -2.48 -15.11 4.31
N ILE A 135 -1.82 -14.06 4.80
CA ILE A 135 -0.83 -14.15 5.87
C ILE A 135 -1.53 -14.34 7.21
N ASN A 136 -1.24 -15.45 7.88
CA ASN A 136 -1.79 -15.78 9.20
C ASN A 136 -0.78 -15.56 10.32
N SER A 137 0.54 -15.59 10.03
CA SER A 137 1.62 -15.32 10.99
C SER A 137 2.69 -14.47 10.32
N ALA A 138 3.26 -13.50 11.05
CA ALA A 138 4.27 -12.61 10.47
C ALA A 138 5.22 -12.01 11.51
N ILE A 139 6.40 -11.59 11.05
CA ILE A 139 7.28 -10.68 11.80
C ILE A 139 7.30 -9.32 11.12
N ILE A 140 6.87 -8.28 11.82
CA ILE A 140 6.83 -6.91 11.32
C ILE A 140 8.18 -6.24 11.59
N CYS A 141 8.82 -5.75 10.52
CA CYS A 141 10.08 -5.03 10.56
C CYS A 141 9.83 -3.52 10.43
N THR A 142 9.84 -2.81 11.57
CA THR A 142 9.71 -1.34 11.60
C THR A 142 10.37 -0.76 12.85
N GLN A 143 10.55 0.55 12.89
CA GLN A 143 11.10 1.25 14.06
C GLN A 143 10.17 1.12 15.28
N LYS A 144 10.77 1.20 16.47
CA LYS A 144 10.14 1.02 17.77
C LYS A 144 8.94 1.93 18.00
N PHE A 145 9.03 3.19 17.57
CA PHE A 145 7.91 4.14 17.69
C PHE A 145 6.65 3.68 16.94
N HIS A 146 6.81 2.89 15.87
CA HIS A 146 5.73 2.45 14.98
C HIS A 146 5.18 1.05 15.34
N LEU A 147 5.99 0.21 15.98
CA LEU A 147 5.66 -1.18 16.25
C LEU A 147 4.35 -1.36 17.01
N GLY A 148 4.12 -0.59 18.08
CA GLY A 148 2.92 -0.75 18.90
C GLY A 148 1.62 -0.61 18.10
N ARG A 149 1.57 0.32 17.13
CA ARG A 149 0.38 0.47 16.27
C ARG A 149 0.28 -0.62 15.22
N ALA A 150 1.39 -0.97 14.57
CA ALA A 150 1.40 -2.00 13.53
C ALA A 150 0.97 -3.37 14.10
N LEU A 151 1.50 -3.75 15.27
CA LEU A 151 1.16 -4.99 15.95
C LEU A 151 -0.28 -5.01 16.46
N TYR A 152 -0.78 -3.89 17.00
CA TYR A 152 -2.18 -3.77 17.37
C TYR A 152 -3.12 -4.08 16.19
N ILE A 153 -2.88 -3.44 15.04
CA ILE A 153 -3.70 -3.63 13.85
C ILE A 153 -3.61 -5.09 13.36
N ALA A 154 -2.39 -5.63 13.23
CA ALA A 154 -2.17 -6.99 12.75
C ALA A 154 -2.92 -8.03 13.61
N ARG A 155 -2.82 -7.90 14.94
CA ARG A 155 -3.46 -8.81 15.91
C ARG A 155 -4.98 -8.71 15.87
N GLU A 156 -5.54 -7.50 15.78
CA GLU A 156 -7.00 -7.32 15.67
C GLU A 156 -7.56 -7.81 14.33
N LEU A 157 -6.74 -7.86 13.27
CA LEU A 157 -7.08 -8.45 11.97
C LEU A 157 -6.82 -9.97 11.91
N GLY A 158 -6.34 -10.58 13.00
CA GLY A 158 -6.15 -12.02 13.11
C GLY A 158 -4.81 -12.54 12.59
N ILE A 159 -3.81 -11.67 12.40
CA ILE A 159 -2.44 -12.07 12.10
C ILE A 159 -1.72 -12.33 13.44
N ASP A 160 -1.15 -13.53 13.60
CA ASP A 160 -0.22 -13.87 14.67
C ASP A 160 1.12 -13.16 14.45
N ALA A 161 1.14 -11.87 14.78
CA ALA A 161 2.24 -10.97 14.45
C ALA A 161 3.16 -10.71 15.65
N TYR A 162 4.46 -10.84 15.43
CA TYR A 162 5.52 -10.33 16.31
C TYR A 162 6.24 -9.16 15.65
N GLY A 163 6.96 -8.36 16.42
CA GLY A 163 7.67 -7.19 15.91
C GLY A 163 9.13 -7.14 16.37
N ILE A 164 10.03 -6.87 15.44
CA ILE A 164 11.45 -6.59 15.73
C ILE A 164 11.71 -5.09 15.49
N PRO A 165 12.26 -4.37 16.48
CA PRO A 165 12.73 -3.00 16.30
C PRO A 165 13.83 -2.94 15.23
N ALA A 166 13.57 -2.20 14.16
CA ALA A 166 14.53 -1.96 13.08
C ALA A 166 15.41 -0.71 13.32
N ASP A 167 15.51 -0.23 14.56
CA ASP A 167 16.25 0.98 14.91
C ASP A 167 17.76 0.69 14.95
N LYS A 168 18.41 0.62 13.77
CA LYS A 168 19.86 0.40 13.66
C LYS A 168 20.69 1.68 13.81
N ARG A 169 20.03 2.84 13.90
CA ARG A 169 20.64 4.17 14.03
C ARG A 169 19.68 5.18 14.67
N LEU A 170 20.19 6.38 14.97
CA LEU A 170 19.38 7.52 15.40
C LEU A 170 18.77 8.25 14.20
N TYR A 171 17.55 8.76 14.35
CA TYR A 171 16.82 9.45 13.28
C TYR A 171 16.39 10.86 13.71
N ASP A 172 16.66 11.86 12.86
CA ASP A 172 16.45 13.28 13.18
C ASP A 172 14.99 13.67 13.52
N LYS A 173 14.02 12.89 13.02
CA LYS A 173 12.58 13.21 13.12
C LYS A 173 11.85 12.40 14.20
N GLU A 174 12.56 11.89 15.20
CA GLU A 174 11.97 11.02 16.24
C GLU A 174 10.79 11.69 16.96
N ILE A 175 10.93 12.95 17.40
CA ILE A 175 9.84 13.68 18.08
C ILE A 175 8.61 13.80 17.16
N TYR A 176 8.82 14.22 15.91
CA TYR A 176 7.74 14.35 14.92
C TYR A 176 7.03 13.02 14.68
N ASN A 177 7.79 11.93 14.51
CA ASN A 177 7.24 10.60 14.31
C ASN A 177 6.40 10.13 15.51
N ASN A 178 6.92 10.33 16.73
CA ASN A 178 6.19 10.00 17.95
C ASN A 178 4.90 10.83 18.11
N THR A 179 4.92 12.12 17.76
CA THR A 179 3.70 12.94 17.77
C THR A 179 2.69 12.48 16.73
N ARG A 180 3.13 12.18 15.50
CA ARG A 180 2.27 11.62 14.44
C ARG A 180 1.62 10.31 14.89
N GLU A 181 2.37 9.47 15.60
CA GLU A 181 1.85 8.19 16.12
C GLU A 181 0.74 8.34 17.17
N LEU A 182 0.67 9.43 17.93
CA LEU A 182 -0.47 9.67 18.85
C LEU A 182 -1.80 9.75 18.10
N PHE A 183 -1.82 10.45 16.97
CA PHE A 183 -3.01 10.59 16.14
C PHE A 183 -3.25 9.34 15.30
N ALA A 184 -2.19 8.73 14.76
CA ALA A 184 -2.31 7.52 13.95
C ALA A 184 -2.86 6.33 14.76
N ARG A 185 -2.54 6.21 16.06
CA ARG A 185 -3.11 5.16 16.93
C ARG A 185 -4.62 5.33 17.14
N VAL A 186 -5.07 6.56 17.32
CA VAL A 186 -6.52 6.84 17.45
C VAL A 186 -7.23 6.53 16.14
N LYS A 187 -6.67 6.91 14.99
CA LYS A 187 -7.19 6.51 13.67
C LYS A 187 -7.29 4.99 13.55
N ALA A 188 -6.19 4.28 13.83
CA ALA A 188 -6.15 2.81 13.75
C ALA A 188 -7.20 2.13 14.64
N TRP A 189 -7.43 2.65 15.85
CA TRP A 189 -8.48 2.16 16.73
C TRP A 189 -9.86 2.30 16.08
N PHE A 190 -10.16 3.45 15.46
CA PHE A 190 -11.41 3.64 14.72
C PHE A 190 -11.49 2.71 13.51
N ASP A 191 -10.43 2.55 12.72
CA ASP A 191 -10.43 1.67 11.55
C ASP A 191 -10.75 0.22 11.92
N ILE A 192 -10.19 -0.27 13.04
CA ILE A 192 -10.51 -1.60 13.57
C ILE A 192 -11.97 -1.68 14.05
N LYS A 193 -12.47 -0.71 14.82
CA LYS A 193 -13.83 -0.77 15.35
C LYS A 193 -14.91 -0.59 14.28
N LEU A 194 -14.62 0.21 13.26
CA LEU A 194 -15.51 0.45 12.14
C LEU A 194 -15.36 -0.60 11.03
N LYS A 195 -14.34 -1.45 11.10
CA LYS A 195 -13.99 -2.43 10.06
C LYS A 195 -13.86 -1.74 8.69
N SER A 196 -13.08 -0.66 8.67
CA SER A 196 -12.78 0.10 7.45
C SER A 196 -12.34 -0.86 6.33
N LEU A 197 -12.77 -0.60 5.10
CA LEU A 197 -12.22 -1.32 3.95
C LEU A 197 -10.98 -0.59 3.45
N PRO A 198 -9.93 -1.30 3.02
CA PRO A 198 -8.74 -0.66 2.50
C PRO A 198 -9.07 0.03 1.17
N LYS A 199 -8.29 1.05 0.82
CA LYS A 199 -8.55 1.87 -0.37
C LYS A 199 -8.61 1.04 -1.67
N PHE A 200 -7.75 0.01 -1.76
CA PHE A 200 -7.75 -0.96 -2.85
C PHE A 200 -7.55 -2.36 -2.30
N LEU A 201 -8.38 -3.32 -2.72
CA LEU A 201 -8.30 -4.75 -2.32
C LEU A 201 -7.49 -5.60 -3.30
N GLY A 202 -7.65 -5.42 -4.62
CA GLY A 202 -6.95 -6.22 -5.61
C GLY A 202 -7.32 -7.71 -5.60
N GLU A 203 -6.64 -8.49 -6.44
CA GLU A 203 -6.81 -9.95 -6.50
C GLU A 203 -6.03 -10.66 -5.40
N LYS A 204 -6.47 -11.85 -4.98
CA LYS A 204 -5.74 -12.65 -3.98
C LYS A 204 -4.48 -13.26 -4.58
N ILE A 205 -3.36 -13.05 -3.90
CA ILE A 205 -2.04 -13.55 -4.27
C ILE A 205 -1.43 -14.18 -3.02
N PRO A 206 -1.80 -15.44 -2.68
CA PRO A 206 -1.35 -16.07 -1.44
C PRO A 206 0.18 -16.10 -1.32
N ILE A 207 0.71 -15.86 -0.13
CA ILE A 207 2.15 -15.81 0.17
C ILE A 207 2.85 -17.17 -0.08
N THR A 208 2.08 -18.25 -0.14
CA THR A 208 2.54 -19.61 -0.47
C THR A 208 2.65 -19.86 -1.98
N GLY A 209 2.18 -18.92 -2.81
CA GLY A 209 2.15 -19.04 -4.26
C GLY A 209 3.39 -18.48 -4.96
N ASN A 210 3.20 -18.12 -6.23
CA ASN A 210 4.22 -17.46 -7.05
C ASN A 210 4.28 -15.96 -6.70
N SER A 211 5.43 -15.49 -6.25
CA SER A 211 5.64 -14.12 -5.81
C SER A 211 5.58 -13.09 -6.94
N GLN A 212 6.01 -13.46 -8.15
CA GLN A 212 6.06 -12.57 -9.30
C GLN A 212 4.67 -12.13 -9.77
N LYS A 213 3.60 -12.82 -9.38
CA LYS A 213 2.22 -12.34 -9.58
C LYS A 213 1.93 -11.04 -8.82
N SER A 214 2.61 -10.82 -7.70
CA SER A 214 2.46 -9.60 -6.89
C SER A 214 3.35 -8.47 -7.36
N TRP A 215 4.36 -8.77 -8.18
CA TRP A 215 5.21 -7.74 -8.75
C TRP A 215 4.37 -7.00 -9.78
N ASP A 216 4.60 -5.70 -9.91
CA ASP A 216 4.15 -4.99 -11.09
C ASP A 216 4.49 -5.86 -12.30
N ILE A 217 3.45 -6.37 -12.96
CA ILE A 217 3.59 -6.75 -14.36
C ILE A 217 4.14 -5.45 -14.91
N LYS A 218 5.42 -5.44 -15.31
CA LYS A 218 5.84 -4.54 -16.36
C LYS A 218 4.73 -4.77 -17.36
N ILE A 219 3.79 -3.82 -17.45
CA ILE A 219 3.10 -3.58 -18.68
C ILE A 219 4.30 -3.47 -19.59
N ILE A 220 4.63 -4.57 -20.28
CA ILE A 220 5.37 -4.52 -21.52
C ILE A 220 4.66 -3.37 -22.16
N GLU A 221 5.30 -2.20 -22.23
CA GLU A 221 4.71 -0.97 -22.73
C GLU A 221 4.09 -1.38 -24.05
N ASP A 222 2.81 -1.72 -24.00
CA ASP A 222 2.23 -2.43 -25.10
C ASP A 222 1.99 -1.29 -26.03
N GLU A 223 2.87 -1.19 -27.03
CA GLU A 223 2.84 -0.16 -28.03
C GLU A 223 1.40 0.00 -28.54
N PHE A 224 0.66 -1.11 -28.61
CA PHE A 224 -0.77 -1.15 -28.82
C PHE A 224 -1.60 -0.34 -27.80
N ILE A 225 -1.50 -0.64 -26.49
CA ILE A 225 -2.27 0.05 -25.45
C ILE A 225 -1.91 1.53 -25.37
N ASN A 226 -0.62 1.88 -25.46
CA ASN A 226 -0.19 3.26 -25.46
C ASN A 226 -0.73 4.01 -26.67
N ASN A 227 -0.61 3.43 -27.87
CA ASN A 227 -1.16 4.04 -29.08
C ASN A 227 -2.68 4.15 -29.03
N LEU A 228 -3.38 3.17 -28.44
CA LEU A 228 -4.83 3.17 -28.30
C LEU A 228 -5.29 4.26 -27.33
N VAL A 229 -4.66 4.37 -26.16
CA VAL A 229 -4.96 5.41 -25.17
C VAL A 229 -4.65 6.80 -25.72
N SER A 230 -3.48 6.98 -26.35
CA SER A 230 -3.11 8.24 -27.01
C SER A 230 -4.12 8.62 -28.09
N SER A 231 -4.57 7.65 -28.89
CA SER A 231 -5.58 7.87 -29.92
C SER A 231 -6.93 8.26 -29.31
N ALA A 232 -7.37 7.59 -28.26
CA ALA A 232 -8.63 7.91 -27.56
C ALA A 232 -8.59 9.33 -26.95
N ILE A 233 -7.46 9.73 -26.36
CA ILE A 233 -7.27 11.10 -25.85
C ILE A 233 -7.32 12.12 -26.99
N GLU A 234 -6.71 11.82 -28.15
CA GLU A 234 -6.74 12.73 -29.30
C GLU A 234 -8.15 12.93 -29.85
N GLN A 235 -8.98 11.87 -29.85
CA GLN A 235 -10.41 11.99 -30.22
C GLN A 235 -11.16 12.99 -29.32
N THR A 236 -10.83 13.06 -28.03
CA THR A 236 -11.49 14.02 -27.11
C THR A 236 -11.16 15.49 -27.39
N LYS A 237 -10.10 15.76 -28.17
CA LYS A 237 -9.74 17.12 -28.56
C LYS A 237 -10.49 17.60 -29.81
N GLN A 238 -11.15 16.68 -30.52
CA GLN A 238 -11.92 17.01 -31.70
C GLN A 238 -13.26 17.62 -31.32
N SER A 239 -13.63 18.73 -31.96
CA SER A 239 -14.95 19.33 -31.77
C SER A 239 -15.97 18.58 -32.61
N VAL A 240 -16.83 17.81 -31.94
CA VAL A 240 -17.93 17.06 -32.57
C VAL A 240 -19.26 17.54 -32.03
N THR A 241 -20.27 17.57 -32.89
CA THR A 241 -21.66 17.74 -32.48
C THR A 241 -22.23 16.38 -32.14
N TYR A 242 -22.75 16.22 -30.92
CA TYR A 242 -23.38 14.96 -30.52
C TYR A 242 -24.66 14.73 -31.35
N ASP A 243 -24.65 13.71 -32.20
CA ASP A 243 -25.75 13.37 -33.12
C ASP A 243 -26.00 11.87 -33.08
N HIS A 244 -27.20 11.48 -32.65
CA HIS A 244 -27.63 10.08 -32.51
C HIS A 244 -28.37 9.56 -33.76
N SER A 245 -28.36 10.32 -34.86
CA SER A 245 -28.92 9.88 -36.14
C SER A 245 -28.12 8.71 -36.70
N TYR A 246 -28.80 7.80 -37.40
CA TYR A 246 -28.13 6.71 -38.09
C TYR A 246 -27.50 7.19 -39.39
N PHE A 247 -26.27 6.77 -39.64
CA PHE A 247 -25.54 7.01 -40.88
C PHE A 247 -25.25 5.67 -41.56
N GLN A 248 -25.40 5.63 -42.88
CA GLN A 248 -24.85 4.55 -43.68
C GLN A 248 -23.37 4.85 -43.92
N ILE A 249 -22.51 3.91 -43.52
CA ILE A 249 -21.06 4.00 -43.65
C ILE A 249 -20.55 2.78 -44.40
N ASP A 250 -19.40 2.92 -45.06
CA ASP A 250 -18.71 1.79 -45.67
C ASP A 250 -18.13 0.85 -44.61
N TYR A 251 -17.91 -0.42 -44.97
CA TYR A 251 -17.16 -1.36 -44.14
C TYR A 251 -16.23 -2.21 -45.02
N PRO A 252 -14.93 -2.31 -44.70
CA PRO A 252 -14.24 -1.72 -43.54
C PRO A 252 -13.94 -0.22 -43.70
N ASN A 253 -13.61 0.44 -42.59
CA ASN A 253 -13.09 1.81 -42.46
C ASN A 253 -14.04 2.97 -42.81
N GLY A 254 -15.34 2.73 -42.97
CA GLY A 254 -16.30 3.83 -43.06
C GLY A 254 -16.51 4.51 -41.72
N ASP A 255 -16.72 5.83 -41.73
CA ASP A 255 -16.92 6.64 -40.53
C ASP A 255 -18.11 7.56 -40.70
N VAL A 256 -18.72 7.95 -39.59
CA VAL A 256 -19.74 9.01 -39.58
C VAL A 256 -19.09 10.35 -39.93
N PRO A 257 -19.85 11.38 -40.36
CA PRO A 257 -19.28 12.68 -40.69
C PRO A 257 -18.37 13.22 -39.57
N SER A 258 -17.21 13.78 -39.92
CA SER A 258 -16.16 14.13 -38.96
C SER A 258 -16.58 15.14 -37.87
N ASN A 259 -17.59 15.95 -38.15
CA ASN A 259 -18.16 16.92 -37.21
C ASN A 259 -19.32 16.36 -36.37
N LYS A 260 -19.60 15.05 -36.47
CA LYS A 260 -20.68 14.35 -35.78
C LYS A 260 -20.14 13.10 -35.08
N GLY A 261 -20.84 12.69 -34.03
CA GLY A 261 -20.62 11.39 -33.42
C GLY A 261 -21.28 11.22 -32.05
N VAL A 262 -21.16 10.00 -31.52
CA VAL A 262 -21.57 9.59 -30.18
C VAL A 262 -20.37 9.02 -29.41
N CYS A 263 -20.59 8.64 -28.16
CA CYS A 263 -19.53 8.09 -27.31
C CYS A 263 -18.84 6.84 -27.89
N THR A 264 -19.59 6.00 -28.64
CA THR A 264 -19.04 4.81 -29.29
C THR A 264 -18.06 5.14 -30.41
N ASP A 265 -18.26 6.26 -31.13
CA ASP A 265 -17.37 6.65 -32.24
C ASP A 265 -15.97 6.99 -31.74
N VAL A 266 -15.84 7.49 -30.51
CA VAL A 266 -14.54 7.71 -29.86
C VAL A 266 -13.76 6.40 -29.74
N ILE A 267 -14.45 5.32 -29.35
CA ILE A 267 -13.84 4.00 -29.20
C ILE A 267 -13.50 3.44 -30.59
N ILE A 268 -14.45 3.42 -31.53
CA ILE A 268 -14.23 2.88 -32.87
C ILE A 268 -13.06 3.60 -33.57
N ARG A 269 -13.01 4.94 -33.53
CA ARG A 269 -11.92 5.71 -34.14
C ARG A 269 -10.57 5.48 -33.46
N ALA A 270 -10.55 5.30 -32.14
CA ALA A 270 -9.33 4.98 -31.41
C ALA A 270 -8.78 3.58 -31.74
N TYR A 271 -9.66 2.59 -31.95
CA TYR A 271 -9.25 1.27 -32.39
C TYR A 271 -8.77 1.28 -33.86
N ARG A 272 -9.44 2.03 -34.74
CA ARG A 272 -9.03 2.15 -36.15
C ARG A 272 -7.67 2.79 -36.32
N SER A 273 -7.33 3.80 -35.52
CA SER A 273 -6.01 4.43 -35.59
C SER A 273 -4.87 3.51 -35.15
N VAL A 274 -5.17 2.40 -34.47
CA VAL A 274 -4.21 1.33 -34.15
C VAL A 274 -4.39 0.09 -35.03
N GLY A 275 -5.09 0.21 -36.15
CA GLY A 275 -5.20 -0.83 -37.18
C GLY A 275 -6.29 -1.88 -36.92
N ILE A 276 -7.23 -1.61 -36.01
CA ILE A 276 -8.36 -2.51 -35.70
C ILE A 276 -9.66 -1.84 -36.12
N ASP A 277 -10.41 -2.48 -37.02
CA ASP A 277 -11.71 -2.01 -37.47
C ASP A 277 -12.85 -2.80 -36.81
N LEU A 278 -13.85 -2.09 -36.28
CA LEU A 278 -14.97 -2.60 -35.48
C LEU A 278 -16.31 -2.41 -36.20
#